data_AF-A0A4V0I545-F1
#
_entry.id   AF-A0A4V0I545-F1
#
_cell.length_a   1.000
_cell.length_b   1.000
_cell.length_c   1.000
_cell.angle_alpha   90.00
_cell.angle_beta   90.00
_cell.angle_gamma   90.00
#
_symmetry.space_group_name_H-M   'P 1'
#
loop_
_entity.id
_entity.type
_entity.pdbx_description
1 polymer ?
#
loop_
_entity_poly.entity_id
_entity_poly.type
_entity_poly.pdbx_seq_one_letter_code
_entity_poly.pdbx_strand_id
1 'polypeptide(L)'
;MAWRAGAELFADVWPLIQTRVREKRLRHEFTAALLQLFIDHDIDPHDVADLNPEVRAALASIGIETQYESEAEQAVTDCVRQIEATEASARATAAEALRHFVPLADDPNRAAVHVLPALLKLLRDPVPRVCRAAAMSIRELVPVARSIPAKIMAKLRAGAEHEDDVVAKRIREAIARAERD
;
A
#
# COMPACT_ATOMS: atom_id res chain seq x y z
N MET A 1 14.38 -19.43 -24.74
CA MET A 1 15.52 -18.51 -24.53
C MET A 1 15.22 -17.10 -25.02
N ALA A 2 14.42 -16.89 -26.09
CA ALA A 2 14.08 -15.56 -26.59
C ALA A 2 13.26 -14.67 -25.62
N TRP A 3 12.34 -15.27 -24.85
CA TRP A 3 11.46 -14.53 -23.94
C TRP A 3 12.19 -13.80 -22.79
N ARG A 4 13.25 -14.40 -22.22
CA ARG A 4 14.08 -13.77 -21.18
C ARG A 4 14.84 -12.54 -21.69
N ALA A 5 15.36 -12.60 -22.91
CA ALA A 5 16.04 -11.47 -23.53
C ALA A 5 15.09 -10.28 -23.76
N GLY A 6 13.82 -10.58 -24.01
CA GLY A 6 12.76 -9.58 -24.13
C GLY A 6 12.44 -8.88 -22.81
N ALA A 7 12.32 -9.63 -21.71
CA ALA A 7 12.10 -9.06 -20.38
C ALA A 7 13.29 -8.18 -19.92
N GLU A 8 14.52 -8.64 -20.14
CA GLU A 8 15.75 -7.88 -19.87
C GLU A 8 15.80 -6.58 -20.68
N LEU A 9 15.48 -6.64 -21.98
CA LEU A 9 15.39 -5.47 -22.84
C LEU A 9 14.35 -4.47 -22.32
N PHE A 10 13.18 -4.94 -21.89
CA PHE A 10 12.15 -4.06 -21.33
C PHE A 10 12.63 -3.40 -20.04
N ALA A 11 13.30 -4.15 -19.16
CA ALA A 11 13.89 -3.65 -17.92
C ALA A 11 14.91 -2.53 -18.18
N ASP A 12 15.72 -2.63 -19.23
CA ASP A 12 16.68 -1.59 -19.62
C ASP A 12 16.00 -0.33 -20.18
N VAL A 13 14.92 -0.50 -20.95
CA VAL A 13 14.20 0.61 -21.58
C VAL A 13 13.28 1.34 -20.58
N TRP A 14 12.77 0.65 -19.56
CA TRP A 14 11.80 1.19 -18.62
C TRP A 14 12.26 2.47 -17.89
N PRO A 15 13.47 2.57 -17.30
CA PRO A 15 13.97 3.80 -16.70
C PRO A 15 14.05 4.98 -17.68
N LEU A 16 14.31 4.71 -18.96
CA LEU A 16 14.34 5.72 -20.00
C LEU A 16 12.92 6.25 -20.27
N ILE A 17 11.93 5.37 -20.33
CA ILE A 17 10.51 5.74 -20.48
C ILE A 17 10.10 6.65 -19.31
N GLN A 18 10.40 6.27 -18.07
CA GLN A 18 10.08 7.08 -16.89
C GLN A 18 10.72 8.48 -16.94
N THR A 19 11.98 8.55 -17.38
CA THR A 19 12.73 9.80 -17.45
C THR A 19 12.22 10.74 -18.56
N ARG A 20 11.83 10.16 -19.71
CA ARG A 20 11.50 10.91 -20.93
C ARG A 20 10.01 11.20 -21.08
N VAL A 21 9.14 10.28 -20.68
CA VAL A 21 7.68 10.44 -20.73
C VAL A 21 7.18 10.81 -19.33
N ARG A 22 7.31 12.09 -18.96
CA ARG A 22 7.01 12.54 -17.59
C ARG A 22 5.53 12.54 -17.26
N GLU A 23 4.69 12.82 -18.26
CA GLU A 23 3.24 12.81 -18.08
C GLU A 23 2.73 11.39 -17.80
N LYS A 24 2.13 11.19 -16.62
CA LYS A 24 1.75 9.86 -16.12
C LYS A 24 0.74 9.16 -17.02
N ARG A 25 -0.25 9.90 -17.54
CA ARG A 25 -1.28 9.35 -18.44
C ARG A 25 -0.66 8.88 -19.75
N LEU A 26 0.09 9.75 -20.41
CA LEU A 26 0.78 9.42 -21.66
C LEU A 26 1.77 8.26 -21.48
N ARG A 27 2.50 8.24 -20.36
CA ARG A 27 3.42 7.14 -20.03
C ARG A 27 2.68 5.82 -19.89
N HIS A 28 1.54 5.81 -19.20
CA HIS A 28 0.72 4.61 -19.07
C HIS A 28 0.24 4.10 -20.43
N GLU A 29 -0.33 4.97 -21.28
CA GLU A 29 -0.80 4.59 -22.64
C GLU A 29 0.35 4.07 -23.50
N PHE A 30 1.50 4.76 -23.50
CA PHE A 30 2.69 4.35 -24.24
C PHE A 30 3.23 2.99 -23.77
N THR A 31 3.31 2.80 -22.45
CA THR A 31 3.82 1.57 -21.84
C THR A 31 2.90 0.39 -22.12
N ALA A 32 1.59 0.59 -22.08
CA ALA A 32 0.60 -0.44 -22.42
C ALA A 32 0.76 -0.91 -23.87
N ALA A 33 0.89 0.02 -24.83
CA ALA A 33 1.12 -0.31 -26.23
C ALA A 33 2.46 -1.04 -26.45
N LEU A 34 3.51 -0.63 -25.74
CA LEU A 34 4.81 -1.28 -25.82
C LEU A 34 4.77 -2.70 -25.23
N LEU A 35 4.14 -2.87 -24.07
CA LEU A 35 3.97 -4.18 -23.44
C LEU A 35 3.19 -5.15 -24.33
N GLN A 36 2.11 -4.68 -24.97
CA GLN A 36 1.36 -5.49 -25.94
C GLN A 36 2.30 -6.01 -27.05
N LEU A 37 3.14 -5.14 -27.63
CA LEU A 37 4.12 -5.56 -28.64
C LEU A 37 5.08 -6.62 -28.10
N PHE A 38 5.56 -6.46 -26.86
CA PHE A 38 6.48 -7.39 -26.22
C PHE A 38 5.83 -8.76 -26.00
N ILE A 39 4.57 -8.77 -25.56
CA ILE A 39 3.77 -9.99 -25.33
C ILE A 39 3.44 -10.70 -26.64
N ASP A 40 3.11 -9.95 -27.69
CA ASP A 40 2.90 -10.50 -29.04
C ASP A 40 4.17 -11.20 -29.58
N HIS A 41 5.34 -10.89 -29.01
CA HIS A 41 6.64 -11.52 -29.29
C HIS A 41 7.08 -12.50 -28.21
N ASP A 42 6.10 -13.14 -27.54
CA ASP A 42 6.30 -14.30 -26.66
C ASP A 42 7.01 -13.99 -25.34
N ILE A 43 6.93 -12.73 -24.86
CA ILE A 43 7.43 -12.34 -23.54
C ILE A 43 6.38 -12.67 -22.50
N ASP A 44 6.79 -13.33 -21.41
CA ASP A 44 5.92 -13.62 -20.29
C ASP A 44 5.60 -12.31 -19.54
N PRO A 45 4.33 -11.88 -19.47
CA PRO A 45 3.95 -10.69 -18.72
C PRO A 45 4.36 -10.72 -17.25
N HIS A 46 4.50 -11.93 -16.68
CA HIS A 46 4.92 -12.10 -15.28
C HIS A 46 6.36 -11.65 -15.04
N ASP A 47 7.26 -11.80 -16.01
CA ASP A 47 8.67 -11.39 -15.85
C ASP A 47 8.85 -9.87 -15.78
N VAL A 48 7.92 -9.12 -16.39
CA VAL A 48 7.99 -7.66 -16.44
C VAL A 48 7.09 -6.98 -15.41
N ALA A 49 6.09 -7.69 -14.88
CA ALA A 49 5.16 -7.19 -13.87
C ALA A 49 5.85 -6.75 -12.57
N ASP A 50 6.90 -7.44 -12.15
CA ASP A 50 7.60 -7.12 -10.89
C ASP A 50 8.53 -5.91 -11.01
N LEU A 51 8.80 -5.43 -12.23
CA LEU A 51 9.69 -4.29 -12.44
C LEU A 51 9.14 -2.99 -11.84
N ASN A 52 7.82 -2.78 -11.92
CA ASN A 52 7.20 -1.55 -11.41
C ASN A 52 5.66 -1.65 -11.29
N PRO A 53 5.04 -1.01 -10.29
CA PRO A 53 3.59 -0.88 -10.20
C PRO A 53 2.94 -0.22 -11.45
N GLU A 54 3.61 0.73 -12.11
CA GLU A 54 3.10 1.34 -13.33
C GLU A 54 3.09 0.36 -14.52
N VAL A 55 4.03 -0.59 -14.55
CA VAL A 55 4.08 -1.66 -15.56
C VAL A 55 2.91 -2.63 -15.34
N ARG A 56 2.63 -3.02 -14.09
CA ARG A 56 1.43 -3.83 -13.78
C ARG A 56 0.14 -3.11 -14.14
N ALA A 57 0.04 -1.82 -13.85
CA ALA A 57 -1.13 -1.04 -14.25
C ALA A 57 -1.31 -1.04 -15.77
N ALA A 58 -0.22 -0.91 -16.53
CA ALA A 58 -0.24 -0.96 -17.99
C ALA A 58 -0.56 -2.36 -18.55
N LEU A 59 -0.08 -3.44 -17.91
CA LEU A 59 -0.50 -4.82 -18.22
C LEU A 59 -2.00 -5.02 -17.98
N ALA A 60 -2.52 -4.51 -16.87
CA ALA A 60 -3.95 -4.61 -16.55
C ALA A 60 -4.82 -3.87 -17.58
N SER A 61 -4.37 -2.75 -18.14
CA SER A 61 -5.14 -2.00 -19.14
C SER A 61 -5.20 -2.68 -20.51
N ILE A 62 -4.30 -3.63 -20.79
CA ILE A 62 -4.36 -4.53 -21.95
C ILE A 62 -4.98 -5.89 -21.63
N GLY A 63 -5.63 -6.04 -20.46
CA GLY A 63 -6.37 -7.24 -20.08
C GLY A 63 -5.51 -8.34 -19.45
N ILE A 64 -4.28 -8.03 -19.02
CA ILE A 64 -3.38 -8.98 -18.37
C ILE A 64 -3.32 -8.69 -16.88
N GLU A 65 -4.00 -9.52 -16.10
CA GLU A 65 -3.96 -9.48 -14.64
C GLU A 65 -2.81 -10.34 -14.11
N THR A 66 -1.70 -9.70 -13.76
CA THR A 66 -0.59 -10.40 -13.10
C THR A 66 -0.87 -10.48 -11.60
N GLN A 67 -1.26 -11.65 -11.12
CA GLN A 67 -1.73 -11.88 -9.74
C GLN A 67 -0.64 -11.84 -8.65
N TYR A 68 0.54 -11.28 -8.92
CA TYR A 68 1.58 -11.15 -7.90
C TYR A 68 1.37 -9.86 -7.11
N GLU A 69 0.75 -9.99 -5.94
CA GLU A 69 0.94 -9.05 -4.83
C GLU A 69 2.41 -9.17 -4.40
N SER A 70 3.15 -8.06 -4.35
CA SER A 70 4.49 -8.07 -3.79
C SER A 70 4.49 -8.68 -2.39
N GLU A 71 5.62 -9.23 -1.93
CA GLU A 71 5.73 -9.79 -0.57
C GLU A 71 5.26 -8.79 0.51
N ALA A 72 5.48 -7.49 0.28
CA ALA A 72 4.99 -6.44 1.16
C ALA A 72 3.47 -6.33 1.16
N GLU A 73 2.80 -6.42 0.00
CA GLU A 73 1.34 -6.38 -0.06
C GLU A 73 0.70 -7.64 0.51
N GLN A 74 1.29 -8.80 0.25
CA GLN A 74 0.86 -10.04 0.89
C GLN A 74 1.00 -9.93 2.43
N ALA A 75 2.10 -9.35 2.92
CA ALA A 75 2.30 -9.12 4.35
C ALA A 75 1.29 -8.13 4.94
N VAL A 76 0.89 -7.07 4.19
CA VAL A 76 -0.19 -6.17 4.59
C VAL A 76 -1.51 -6.93 4.71
N THR A 77 -1.87 -7.72 3.70
CA THR A 77 -3.08 -8.56 3.69
C THR A 77 -3.11 -9.53 4.88
N ASP A 78 -2.00 -10.21 5.14
CA ASP A 78 -1.88 -11.15 6.25
C ASP A 78 -2.00 -10.45 7.61
N CYS A 79 -1.38 -9.28 7.77
CA CYS A 79 -1.52 -8.48 8.99
C CYS A 79 -2.97 -8.02 9.20
N VAL A 80 -3.65 -7.56 8.15
CA VAL A 80 -5.07 -7.15 8.24
C VAL A 80 -5.95 -8.32 8.68
N ARG A 81 -5.70 -9.53 8.18
CA ARG A 81 -6.40 -10.74 8.66
C ARG A 81 -6.09 -11.02 10.13
N GLN A 82 -4.84 -10.89 10.54
CA GLN A 82 -4.39 -11.20 11.91
C GLN A 82 -4.86 -10.18 12.96
N ILE A 83 -5.32 -8.99 12.55
CA ILE A 83 -6.01 -8.03 13.42
C ILE A 83 -7.27 -8.64 14.05
N GLU A 84 -7.88 -9.67 13.46
CA GLU A 84 -9.06 -10.34 14.01
C GLU A 84 -8.72 -11.61 14.82
N ALA A 85 -7.45 -11.88 15.08
CA ALA A 85 -7.03 -13.04 15.85
C ALA A 85 -7.57 -13.02 17.28
N THR A 86 -7.90 -14.20 17.82
CA THR A 86 -8.36 -14.37 19.20
C THR A 86 -7.31 -13.89 20.20
N GLU A 87 -6.03 -14.14 19.92
CA GLU A 87 -4.92 -13.78 20.80
C GLU A 87 -4.58 -12.29 20.71
N ALA A 88 -4.59 -11.61 21.85
CA ALA A 88 -4.27 -10.19 21.93
C ALA A 88 -2.83 -9.88 21.48
N SER A 89 -1.88 -10.80 21.72
CA SER A 89 -0.50 -10.66 21.25
C SER A 89 -0.43 -10.63 19.72
N ALA A 90 -1.13 -11.55 19.05
CA ALA A 90 -1.20 -11.60 17.59
C ALA A 90 -1.80 -10.31 17.00
N ARG A 91 -2.90 -9.79 17.58
CA ARG A 91 -3.50 -8.51 17.13
C ARG A 91 -2.55 -7.33 17.30
N ALA A 92 -1.86 -7.24 18.44
CA ALA A 92 -0.90 -6.17 18.70
C ALA A 92 0.29 -6.24 17.73
N THR A 93 0.86 -7.43 17.53
CA THR A 93 1.96 -7.66 16.59
C THR A 93 1.56 -7.31 15.16
N ALA A 94 0.38 -7.74 14.71
CA ALA A 94 -0.14 -7.40 13.39
C ALA A 94 -0.30 -5.89 13.22
N ALA A 95 -0.88 -5.20 14.22
CA ALA A 95 -1.01 -3.75 14.19
C ALA A 95 0.36 -3.05 14.12
N GLU A 96 1.37 -3.50 14.87
CA GLU A 96 2.72 -2.96 14.82
C GLU A 96 3.40 -3.22 13.47
N ALA A 97 3.26 -4.44 12.92
CA ALA A 97 3.86 -4.83 11.65
C ALA A 97 3.35 -3.98 10.47
N LEU A 98 2.07 -3.56 10.49
CA LEU A 98 1.50 -2.72 9.43
C LEU A 98 2.25 -1.40 9.23
N ARG A 99 2.80 -0.76 10.28
CA ARG A 99 3.58 0.48 10.10
C ARG A 99 4.91 0.24 9.38
N HIS A 100 5.39 -1.01 9.33
CA HIS A 100 6.61 -1.41 8.65
C HIS A 100 6.34 -1.87 7.22
N PHE A 101 5.28 -2.64 6.97
CA PHE A 101 4.99 -3.17 5.63
C PHE A 101 4.30 -2.19 4.70
N VAL A 102 3.39 -1.35 5.21
CA VAL A 102 2.65 -0.40 4.34
C VAL A 102 3.58 0.57 3.58
N PRO A 103 4.66 1.12 4.16
CA PRO A 103 5.62 1.93 3.40
C PRO A 103 6.39 1.16 2.32
N LEU A 104 6.45 -0.17 2.41
CA LEU A 104 7.14 -1.05 1.46
C LEU A 104 6.21 -1.61 0.37
N ALA A 105 4.90 -1.39 0.51
CA ALA A 105 3.90 -1.79 -0.46
C ALA A 105 4.13 -1.12 -1.81
N ASP A 106 3.59 -1.74 -2.86
CA ASP A 106 3.64 -1.22 -4.23
C ASP A 106 2.96 0.15 -4.39
N ASP A 107 1.85 0.36 -3.68
CA ASP A 107 1.19 1.64 -3.53
C ASP A 107 0.98 1.96 -2.04
N PRO A 108 1.98 2.59 -1.38
CA PRO A 108 1.90 2.89 0.05
C PRO A 108 0.71 3.77 0.44
N ASN A 109 0.28 4.66 -0.46
CA ASN A 109 -0.89 5.51 -0.21
C ASN A 109 -2.18 4.68 -0.19
N ARG A 110 -2.37 3.80 -1.19
CA ARG A 110 -3.52 2.88 -1.23
C ARG A 110 -3.50 1.93 -0.04
N ALA A 111 -2.35 1.32 0.25
CA ALA A 111 -2.18 0.40 1.37
C ALA A 111 -2.49 1.10 2.72
N ALA A 112 -1.99 2.32 2.93
CA ALA A 112 -2.30 3.10 4.13
C ALA A 112 -3.81 3.35 4.28
N VAL A 113 -4.48 3.83 3.22
CA VAL A 113 -5.94 4.05 3.25
C VAL A 113 -6.71 2.75 3.50
N HIS A 114 -6.23 1.62 2.96
CA HIS A 114 -6.84 0.31 3.12
C HIS A 114 -6.78 -0.20 4.57
N VAL A 115 -5.65 -0.02 5.27
CA VAL A 115 -5.46 -0.59 6.62
C VAL A 115 -6.02 0.29 7.73
N LEU A 116 -6.16 1.60 7.51
CA LEU A 116 -6.64 2.55 8.52
C LEU A 116 -7.99 2.15 9.17
N PRO A 117 -9.02 1.68 8.43
CA PRO A 117 -10.26 1.20 9.03
C PRO A 117 -10.07 0.05 10.02
N ALA A 118 -9.15 -0.89 9.75
CA ALA A 118 -8.85 -2.02 10.63
C ALA A 118 -8.14 -1.56 11.90
N LEU A 119 -7.14 -0.68 11.77
CA LEU A 119 -6.46 -0.07 12.92
C LEU A 119 -7.42 0.76 13.79
N LEU A 120 -8.34 1.52 13.17
CA LEU A 120 -9.35 2.30 13.88
C LEU A 120 -10.32 1.41 14.67
N LYS A 121 -10.62 0.19 14.19
CA LYS A 121 -11.43 -0.81 14.93
C LYS A 121 -10.69 -1.26 16.20
N LEU A 122 -9.38 -1.46 16.11
CA LEU A 122 -8.53 -1.86 17.26
C LEU A 122 -8.41 -0.80 18.36
N LEU A 123 -8.76 0.46 18.11
CA LEU A 123 -8.84 1.45 19.17
C LEU A 123 -9.91 1.11 20.22
N ARG A 124 -10.82 0.18 19.94
CA ARG A 124 -11.85 -0.30 20.87
C ARG A 124 -11.55 -1.71 21.40
N ASP A 125 -10.32 -2.19 21.24
CA ASP A 125 -9.92 -3.50 21.74
C ASP A 125 -9.98 -3.53 23.28
N PRO A 126 -10.40 -4.64 23.90
CA PRO A 126 -10.40 -4.75 25.36
C PRO A 126 -8.99 -4.69 25.97
N VAL A 127 -7.93 -4.93 25.20
CA VAL A 127 -6.56 -4.96 25.69
C VAL A 127 -5.82 -3.65 25.40
N PRO A 128 -5.41 -2.87 26.43
CA PRO A 128 -4.77 -1.57 26.24
C PRO A 128 -3.51 -1.58 25.36
N ARG A 129 -2.74 -2.68 25.42
CA ARG A 129 -1.56 -2.87 24.54
C ARG A 129 -1.95 -2.85 23.06
N VAL A 130 -3.06 -3.48 22.69
CA VAL A 130 -3.55 -3.53 21.30
C VAL A 130 -3.98 -2.14 20.84
N CYS A 131 -4.74 -1.42 21.67
CA CYS A 131 -5.16 -0.04 21.36
C CYS A 131 -3.94 0.87 21.12
N ARG A 132 -2.93 0.78 22.00
CA ARG A 132 -1.70 1.57 21.90
C ARG A 132 -0.89 1.22 20.65
N ALA A 133 -0.78 -0.07 20.31
CA ALA A 133 -0.12 -0.53 19.09
C ALA A 133 -0.81 0.06 17.85
N ALA A 134 -2.13 -0.07 17.76
CA ALA A 134 -2.91 0.50 16.67
C ALA A 134 -2.75 2.03 16.56
N ALA A 135 -2.82 2.75 17.68
CA ALA A 135 -2.64 4.20 17.70
C ALA A 135 -1.24 4.64 17.23
N MET A 136 -0.20 3.86 17.56
CA MET A 136 1.16 4.12 17.08
C MET A 136 1.24 3.97 15.56
N SER A 137 0.68 2.89 15.02
CA SER A 137 0.68 2.66 13.57
C SER A 137 -0.17 3.69 12.83
N ILE A 138 -1.32 4.09 13.36
CA ILE A 138 -2.13 5.18 12.79
C ILE A 138 -1.30 6.48 12.70
N ARG A 139 -0.57 6.84 13.77
CA ARG A 139 0.27 8.05 13.78
C ARG A 139 1.31 8.07 12.66
N GLU A 140 1.82 6.91 12.27
CA GLU A 140 2.85 6.79 11.23
C GLU A 140 2.27 6.65 9.84
N LEU A 141 1.10 6.00 9.69
CA LEU A 141 0.49 5.73 8.40
C LEU A 141 -0.44 6.83 7.88
N VAL A 142 -1.00 7.65 8.77
CA VAL A 142 -1.85 8.79 8.37
C VAL A 142 -1.12 9.76 7.41
N PRO A 143 0.14 10.18 7.67
CA PRO A 143 0.90 10.99 6.71
C PRO A 143 1.23 10.28 5.39
N VAL A 144 1.30 8.94 5.38
CA VAL A 144 1.53 8.15 4.16
C VAL A 144 0.29 8.17 3.27
N ALA A 145 -0.90 8.21 3.87
CA ALA A 145 -2.18 8.36 3.17
C ALA A 145 -2.41 9.80 2.71
N ARG A 146 -1.85 10.17 1.56
CA ARG A 146 -1.96 11.51 0.93
C ARG A 146 -3.41 12.01 0.78
N SER A 147 -4.38 11.10 0.65
CA SER A 147 -5.80 11.46 0.58
C SER A 147 -6.63 10.53 1.46
N ILE A 148 -7.01 11.04 2.64
CA ILE A 148 -7.82 10.30 3.61
C ILE A 148 -9.31 10.59 3.35
N PRO A 149 -10.14 9.57 3.10
CA PRO A 149 -11.58 9.73 2.99
C PRO A 149 -12.18 10.41 4.23
N ALA A 150 -13.13 11.34 4.04
CA ALA A 150 -13.78 12.08 5.13
C ALA A 150 -14.35 11.19 6.24
N LYS A 151 -14.88 10.01 5.88
CA LYS A 151 -15.37 9.01 6.84
C LYS A 151 -14.27 8.45 7.74
N ILE A 152 -13.06 8.26 7.22
CA ILE A 152 -11.90 7.81 8.00
C ILE A 152 -11.41 8.97 8.88
N MET A 153 -11.34 10.20 8.36
CA MET A 153 -11.00 11.39 9.15
C MET A 153 -11.97 11.61 10.33
N ALA A 154 -13.27 11.43 10.12
CA ALA A 154 -14.26 11.52 11.21
C ALA A 154 -13.99 10.47 12.32
N LYS A 155 -13.62 9.24 11.94
CA LYS A 155 -13.24 8.20 12.90
C LYS A 155 -11.92 8.51 13.62
N LEU A 156 -10.94 9.09 12.93
CA LEU A 156 -9.71 9.56 13.55
C LEU A 156 -10.01 10.63 14.61
N ARG A 157 -10.85 11.63 14.28
CA ARG A 157 -11.28 12.65 15.26
C ARG A 157 -11.99 12.03 16.46
N ALA A 158 -12.86 11.04 16.25
CA ALA A 158 -13.45 10.31 17.37
C ALA A 158 -12.41 9.55 18.22
N GLY A 159 -11.37 8.98 17.60
CA GLY A 159 -10.25 8.34 18.30
C GLY A 159 -9.33 9.31 19.06
N ALA A 160 -9.37 10.61 18.75
CA ALA A 160 -8.64 11.64 19.49
C ALA A 160 -9.20 11.89 20.91
N GLU A 161 -10.45 11.50 21.14
CA GLU A 161 -11.18 11.58 22.42
C GLU A 161 -11.14 10.26 23.20
N HIS A 162 -10.18 9.38 22.89
CA HIS A 162 -10.06 8.07 23.52
C HIS A 162 -9.67 8.19 25.01
N GLU A 163 -10.21 7.31 25.87
CA GLU A 163 -10.01 7.34 27.33
C GLU A 163 -8.55 7.14 27.75
N ASP A 164 -7.79 6.32 27.02
CA ASP A 164 -6.32 6.22 27.17
C ASP A 164 -5.62 7.44 26.54
N ASP A 165 -5.00 8.26 27.39
CA ASP A 165 -4.26 9.48 27.01
C ASP A 165 -3.16 9.25 25.97
N VAL A 166 -2.48 8.10 26.01
CA VAL A 166 -1.41 7.76 25.07
C VAL A 166 -2.00 7.53 23.69
N VAL A 167 -3.15 6.84 23.62
CA VAL A 167 -3.89 6.65 22.37
C VAL A 167 -4.38 7.99 21.83
N ALA A 168 -5.09 8.77 22.65
CA ALA A 168 -5.62 10.08 22.27
C ALA A 168 -4.52 11.01 21.73
N LYS A 169 -3.38 11.10 22.42
CA LYS A 169 -2.24 11.91 22.00
C LYS A 169 -1.71 11.47 20.63
N ARG A 170 -1.52 10.17 20.40
CA ARG A 170 -1.00 9.64 19.12
C ARG A 170 -1.94 9.94 17.96
N ILE A 171 -3.25 9.82 18.17
CA ILE A 171 -4.25 10.13 17.15
C ILE A 171 -4.28 11.64 16.84
N ARG A 172 -4.20 12.50 17.85
CA ARG A 172 -4.06 13.95 17.65
C ARG A 172 -2.80 14.32 16.87
N GLU A 173 -1.67 13.68 17.19
CA GLU A 173 -0.42 13.83 16.43
C GLU A 173 -0.58 13.40 14.97
N ALA A 174 -1.31 12.30 14.71
CA ALA A 174 -1.60 11.81 13.37
C ALA A 174 -2.37 12.85 12.55
N ILE A 175 -3.49 13.34 13.09
CA ILE A 175 -4.36 14.33 12.43
C ILE A 175 -3.59 15.61 12.15
N ALA A 176 -2.87 16.13 13.16
CA ALA A 176 -2.10 17.35 13.01
C ALA A 176 -0.94 17.23 12.01
N ARG A 177 -0.49 16.01 11.67
CA ARG A 177 0.49 15.79 10.59
C ARG A 177 -0.19 15.77 9.23
N ALA A 178 -1.32 15.08 9.09
CA ALA A 178 -2.06 15.06 7.82
C ALA A 178 -2.63 16.43 7.40
N GLU A 179 -2.89 17.33 8.34
CA GLU A 179 -3.39 18.69 8.03
C GLU A 179 -2.25 19.68 7.66
N ARG A 180 -0.98 19.27 7.76
CA ARG A 180 0.20 20.10 7.43
C ARG A 180 0.77 19.86 6.02
N ASP A 181 0.41 18.74 5.40
CA ASP A 181 0.84 18.33 4.05
C ASP A 181 -0.25 18.67 3.01
#